data_AF-A0A2V9H7Q4-F1
#
_entry.id   AF-A0A2V9H7Q4-F1
#
_cell.length_a   1.000
_cell.length_b   1.000
_cell.length_c   1.000
_cell.angle_alpha   90.00
_cell.angle_beta   90.00
_cell.angle_gamma   90.00
#
_symmetry.space_group_name_H-M   'P 1'
#
loop_
_entity.id
_entity.type
_entity.pdbx_description
1 polymer ?
#
loop_
_entity_poly.entity_id
_entity_poly.type
_entity_poly.pdbx_seq_one_letter_code
_entity_poly.pdbx_strand_id
1 'polypeptide(L)'
;YDNDGWPDIFLVNGMDWPGHVQKHATPKLYHNNHDGTFTDVTHKVGLDVELFGMGVAVGDYDNDGYDDLFVTAYGQNHLFNNNGNGTFTDV
;
A
#
# COMPACT_ATOMS: atom_id res chain seq x y z
N TYR A 1 -3.24 6.26 -6.19
CA TYR A 1 -3.39 4.83 -6.51
C TYR A 1 -4.65 4.57 -7.34
N ASP A 2 -5.64 5.45 -7.27
CA ASP A 2 -6.93 5.34 -7.95
C ASP A 2 -7.02 6.23 -9.21
N ASN A 3 -5.90 6.78 -9.67
CA ASN A 3 -5.79 7.67 -10.83
C ASN A 3 -6.67 8.95 -10.75
N ASP A 4 -6.94 9.44 -9.54
CA ASP A 4 -7.69 10.69 -9.32
C ASP A 4 -6.90 11.97 -9.69
N GLY A 5 -5.63 11.83 -10.07
CA GLY A 5 -4.72 12.92 -10.43
C GLY A 5 -4.00 13.56 -9.25
N TRP A 6 -4.20 13.05 -8.03
CA TRP A 6 -3.54 13.53 -6.82
C TRP A 6 -2.63 12.46 -6.23
N PRO A 7 -1.50 12.88 -5.63
CA PRO A 7 -0.60 11.94 -4.97
C PRO A 7 -1.19 11.47 -3.65
N ASP A 8 -1.28 10.15 -3.50
CA ASP A 8 -1.50 9.45 -2.23
C ASP A 8 -0.18 9.14 -1.53
N ILE A 9 -0.25 8.61 -0.30
CA ILE A 9 0.94 8.22 0.46
C ILE A 9 0.92 6.73 0.73
N PHE A 10 1.97 6.03 0.29
CA PHE A 10 2.26 4.65 0.67
C PHE A 10 3.46 4.58 1.62
N LEU A 11 3.31 3.85 2.72
CA LEU A 11 4.39 3.52 3.65
C LEU A 11 4.65 2.02 3.59
N VAL A 12 5.91 1.65 3.35
CA VAL A 12 6.35 0.25 3.25
C VAL A 12 6.10 -0.53 4.54
N ASN A 13 6.24 0.15 5.69
CA ASN A 13 5.83 -0.36 6.98
C ASN A 13 5.08 0.76 7.71
N GLY A 14 3.91 0.44 8.24
CA GLY A 14 3.27 1.19 9.30
C GLY A 14 3.48 0.48 10.63
N MET A 15 3.84 1.24 11.66
CA MET A 15 3.76 0.76 13.04
C MET A 15 3.29 1.89 13.95
N ASP A 16 2.38 1.56 14.86
CA ASP A 16 2.05 2.42 15.99
C ASP A 16 3.19 2.33 17.03
N TRP A 17 3.68 3.46 17.57
CA TRP A 17 4.44 3.48 18.84
C TRP A 17 4.48 4.90 19.41
N PRO A 18 4.06 5.19 20.67
CA PRO A 18 4.72 4.67 21.87
C PRO A 18 3.93 3.70 22.76
N GLY A 19 4.50 2.52 23.01
CA GLY A 19 4.06 1.57 24.06
C GLY A 19 3.26 0.37 23.58
N HIS A 20 3.02 0.21 22.27
CA HIS A 20 2.17 -0.85 21.76
C HIS A 20 2.76 -1.58 20.55
N VAL A 21 2.89 -2.89 20.76
CA VAL A 21 3.26 -3.90 19.78
C VAL A 21 2.00 -4.29 19.00
N GLN A 22 1.83 -3.79 17.77
CA GLN A 22 1.17 -4.60 16.75
C GLN A 22 2.13 -5.74 16.41
N LYS A 23 1.65 -6.99 16.49
CA LYS A 23 2.49 -8.17 16.22
C LYS A 23 2.87 -8.30 14.74
N HIS A 24 2.09 -7.67 13.87
CA HIS A 24 2.08 -7.92 12.44
C HIS A 24 2.29 -6.57 11.75
N ALA A 25 3.49 -6.36 11.20
CA ALA A 25 3.78 -5.18 10.42
C ALA A 25 3.01 -5.28 9.10
N THR A 26 2.33 -4.21 8.70
CA THR A 26 1.66 -4.10 7.41
C THR A 26 2.10 -2.82 6.73
N PRO A 27 2.08 -2.74 5.40
CA PRO A 27 2.22 -1.45 4.73
C PRO A 27 1.02 -0.57 5.07
N LYS A 28 1.11 0.72 4.76
CA LYS A 28 0.00 1.66 4.90
C LYS A 28 -0.23 2.42 3.61
N LEU A 29 -1.50 2.58 3.25
CA LEU A 29 -1.93 3.46 2.17
C LEU A 29 -2.88 4.51 2.71
N TYR A 30 -2.54 5.76 2.45
CA TYR A 30 -3.31 6.93 2.84
C TYR A 30 -3.80 7.66 1.59
N HIS A 31 -5.12 7.72 1.42
CA HIS A 31 -5.75 8.45 0.33
C HIS A 31 -5.75 9.95 0.61
N ASN A 32 -5.40 10.75 -0.39
CA ASN A 32 -5.41 12.21 -0.32
C ASN A 32 -6.85 12.74 -0.47
N ASN A 33 -7.36 13.43 0.55
CA ASN A 33 -8.73 13.96 0.52
C ASN A 33 -8.85 15.31 -0.23
N HIS A 34 -7.75 15.81 -0.80
CA HIS A 34 -7.64 17.07 -1.55
C HIS A 34 -7.90 18.35 -0.74
N ASP A 35 -7.89 18.25 0.59
CA ASP A 35 -8.09 19.36 1.52
C ASP A 35 -6.92 19.53 2.52
N GLY A 36 -5.79 18.87 2.23
CA GLY A 36 -4.61 18.82 3.10
C GLY A 36 -4.70 17.72 4.17
N THR A 37 -5.76 16.91 4.17
CA THR A 37 -5.90 15.73 5.04
C THR A 37 -5.77 14.43 4.25
N PHE A 38 -5.55 13.34 4.99
CA PHE A 38 -5.38 12.00 4.42
C PHE A 38 -6.20 10.97 5.21
N THR A 39 -6.73 9.98 4.50
CA THR A 39 -7.53 8.87 5.08
C THR A 39 -6.76 7.56 4.98
N ASP A 40 -6.54 6.84 6.09
CA ASP A 40 -6.01 5.47 6.04
C ASP A 40 -7.03 4.55 5.35
N VAL A 41 -6.68 4.03 4.17
CA VAL A 41 -7.52 3.13 3.37
C VAL A 41 -6.94 1.71 3.30
N THR A 42 -5.85 1.43 4.01
CA THR A 42 -5.06 0.19 3.90
C THR A 42 -5.91 -1.08 3.90
N HIS A 43 -6.74 -1.27 4.93
CA HIS A 43 -7.62 -2.44 5.04
C HIS A 43 -8.74 -2.42 3.99
N LYS A 44 -9.28 -1.24 3.66
CA LYS A 44 -10.35 -1.13 2.67
C LYS A 44 -9.90 -1.59 1.28
N VAL A 45 -8.63 -1.35 0.95
CA VAL A 45 -8.07 -1.65 -0.37
C VAL A 45 -7.37 -3.02 -0.44
N GLY A 46 -7.30 -3.77 0.65
CA GLY A 46 -6.67 -5.10 0.68
C GLY A 46 -5.14 -5.08 0.78
N LEU A 47 -4.56 -4.00 1.32
CA LEU A 47 -3.11 -3.90 1.57
C LEU A 47 -2.73 -4.21 3.03
N ASP A 48 -3.66 -4.66 3.86
CA ASP A 48 -3.41 -5.10 5.23
C ASP A 48 -2.76 -6.49 5.31
N VAL A 49 -1.85 -6.78 4.37
CA VAL A 49 -1.05 -8.00 4.32
C VAL A 49 0.14 -7.86 5.27
N GLU A 50 0.31 -8.84 6.14
CA GLU A 50 1.44 -8.88 7.06
C GLU A 50 2.74 -9.12 6.29
N LEU A 51 3.65 -8.16 6.37
CA LEU A 51 5.00 -8.25 5.82
C LEU A 51 5.95 -7.35 6.60
N PHE A 52 7.22 -7.72 6.61
CA PHE A 52 8.28 -6.85 7.13
C PHE A 52 9.01 -6.20 5.97
N GLY A 53 8.44 -5.13 5.44
CA GLY A 53 8.87 -4.50 4.19
C GLY A 53 10.26 -3.86 4.31
N MET A 54 11.00 -3.86 3.21
CA MET A 54 12.33 -3.27 3.08
C MET A 54 12.36 -2.14 2.06
N GLY A 55 11.57 -2.26 1.00
CA GLY A 55 11.45 -1.25 -0.04
C GLY A 55 10.23 -1.50 -0.92
N VAL A 56 9.92 -0.52 -1.76
CA VAL A 56 8.83 -0.60 -2.73
C VAL A 56 9.31 -0.08 -4.08
N ALA A 57 8.88 -0.73 -5.15
CA ALA A 57 8.88 -0.22 -6.50
C ALA A 57 7.43 -0.07 -6.97
N VAL A 58 7.17 0.99 -7.74
CA VAL A 58 5.84 1.30 -8.29
C VAL A 58 5.93 1.24 -9.80
N GLY A 59 4.96 0.60 -10.44
CA GLY A 59 4.83 0.60 -11.88
C GLY A 59 3.70 -0.31 -12.35
N ASP A 60 3.11 0.05 -13.47
CA ASP A 60 2.09 -0.71 -14.19
C ASP A 60 2.74 -1.93 -14.87
N TYR A 61 2.72 -3.10 -14.22
CA TYR A 61 3.45 -4.29 -14.69
C TYR A 61 2.67 -5.12 -15.71
N ASP A 62 1.34 -5.04 -15.68
CA ASP A 62 0.44 -5.78 -16.57
C ASP A 62 -0.13 -4.89 -17.70
N ASN A 63 0.22 -3.61 -17.71
CA ASN A 63 -0.13 -2.62 -18.72
C ASN A 63 -1.66 -2.36 -18.77
N ASP A 64 -2.30 -2.31 -17.60
CA ASP A 64 -3.73 -2.01 -17.44
C ASP A 64 -4.01 -0.51 -17.21
N GLY A 65 -2.96 0.28 -17.00
CA GLY A 65 -3.01 1.73 -16.78
C GLY A 65 -3.14 2.14 -15.32
N TYR A 66 -3.02 1.21 -14.38
CA TYR A 66 -3.00 1.47 -12.93
C TYR A 66 -1.64 1.13 -12.33
N ASP A 67 -1.19 1.95 -11.38
CA ASP A 67 0.09 1.70 -10.71
C ASP A 67 -0.03 0.51 -9.74
N ASP A 68 0.81 -0.51 -9.94
CA ASP A 68 1.01 -1.64 -9.04
C ASP A 68 2.17 -1.42 -8.07
N LEU A 69 2.22 -2.24 -7.01
CA LEU A 69 3.25 -2.14 -5.98
C LEU A 69 4.03 -3.46 -5.86
N PHE A 70 5.34 -3.42 -6.10
CA PHE A 70 6.23 -4.52 -5.74
C PHE A 70 6.95 -4.19 -4.44
N VAL A 71 6.65 -4.92 -3.38
CA VAL A 71 7.21 -4.71 -2.03
C VAL A 71 8.22 -5.80 -1.73
N THR A 72 9.47 -5.39 -1.49
CA THR A 72 10.46 -6.31 -0.95
C THR A 72 10.28 -6.43 0.55
N ALA A 73 10.44 -7.62 1.10
CA ALA A 73 10.28 -7.85 2.54
C ALA A 73 11.30 -8.85 3.08
N TYR A 74 11.45 -8.88 4.40
CA TYR A 74 12.10 -10.00 5.05
C TYR A 74 11.26 -11.27 4.84
N GLY A 75 11.76 -12.19 4.02
CA GLY A 75 11.04 -13.40 3.64
C GLY A 75 10.55 -13.33 2.20
N GLN A 76 9.24 -13.47 1.98
CA GLN A 76 8.63 -13.43 0.66
C GLN A 76 8.42 -11.97 0.22
N ASN A 77 8.77 -11.67 -1.03
CA ASN A 77 8.39 -10.40 -1.65
C ASN A 77 6.96 -10.50 -2.16
N HIS A 78 6.26 -9.37 -2.20
CA HIS A 78 4.85 -9.28 -2.59
C HIS A 78 4.69 -8.41 -3.83
N LEU A 79 3.83 -8.83 -4.74
CA LEU A 79 3.38 -8.02 -5.88
C LEU A 79 1.89 -7.76 -5.69
N PHE A 80 1.56 -6.51 -5.37
CA PHE A 80 0.19 -6.06 -5.25
C PHE A 80 -0.30 -5.47 -6.57
N ASN A 81 -1.10 -6.26 -7.27
CA ASN A 81 -1.81 -5.86 -8.48
C ASN A 81 -2.94 -4.89 -8.12
N ASN A 82 -2.97 -3.71 -8.73
CA ASN A 82 -4.07 -2.77 -8.61
C ASN A 82 -5.21 -3.19 -9.54
N ASN A 83 -6.39 -3.47 -8.99
CA ASN A 83 -7.49 -4.02 -9.76
C ASN A 83 -8.26 -2.98 -10.61
N GLY A 84 -7.78 -1.74 -10.68
CA GLY A 84 -8.45 -0.61 -11.36
C GLY A 84 -9.76 -0.15 -10.73
N ASN A 85 -10.19 -0.78 -9.62
CA ASN A 85 -11.44 -0.49 -8.91
C ASN A 85 -11.19 0.05 -7.48
N GLY A 86 -9.96 0.49 -7.20
CA GLY A 86 -9.54 1.01 -5.91
C GLY A 86 -9.21 -0.08 -4.88
N THR A 87 -8.92 -1.30 -5.31
CA THR A 87 -8.45 -2.41 -4.45
C THR A 87 -7.20 -3.07 -5.04
N PHE A 88 -6.48 -3.79 -4.21
CA PHE A 88 -5.27 -4.53 -4.57
C PHE A 88 -5.45 -6.04 -4.37
N THR A 89 -4.65 -6.82 -5.08
CA THR A 89 -4.55 -8.28 -4.93
C THR A 89 -3.08 -8.70 -4.91
N ASP A 90 -2.71 -9.53 -3.93
CA ASP A 90 -1.37 -10.12 -3.82
C ASP A 90 -1.26 -11.34 -4.77
N VAL A 91 -0.29 -11.33 -5.68
CA VAL A 91 -0.14 -12.28 -6.82
C VAL A 91 0.94 -13.32 -6.58
#